data_AF-A0A1N6IIF3-F1
#
_entry.id   AF-A0A1N6IIF3-F1
#
_cell.length_a   1.000
_cell.length_b   1.000
_cell.length_c   1.000
_cell.angle_alpha   90.00
_cell.angle_beta   90.00
_cell.angle_gamma   90.00
#
_symmetry.space_group_name_H-M   'P 1'
#
loop_
_entity.id
_entity.type
_entity.pdbx_description
1 polymer ?
#
loop_
_entity_poly.entity_id
_entity_poly.type
_entity_poly.pdbx_seq_one_letter_code
_entity_poly.pdbx_strand_id
1 'polypeptide(L)'
;MSQVLLSNALILSMNENREMFVNGDILITDDRITTVGAVAPHEISPDAEIIDCTGSIIIPGLINTHVHLCQQLGRGLGDDVNLLTWLHERTWPYELAMTEEDVEVSALACCAELIRSGVTCFAEPGGQHVDAMGRAVTKAGIRGILARSTMDCGEGIPEDRQETTDETLDIQLDLIKRWNGAENDRIRCWFGLRTIFNNSDELITRTKKLADELNVGIHMHVAEIKEEVEFAHETRGATTVEHLAKLGVLGPNLLAVHTVWLTENEIALFAKHDVKVSHNPGAAMRVLGFAPVPEMLKQGVCVSIATDGAPCNNRMDMIDELYLTALIHKGRTLDPTTVPAETILEMATVNGAKALLWEDQIGSLSVGKKADLAIIKPSLMPGSVPVHDPVSSLVYSMHSSNVTHTMCDGKWLMKDKEIVTFNEASLLKKAQQHADAIRERAGIKLKPRFPVVNVR
;
A
#
# COMPACT_ATOMS: atom_id res chain seq x y z
N MET A 1 -23.97 8.83 -20.22
CA MET A 1 -22.62 8.46 -19.76
C MET A 1 -21.92 9.76 -19.39
N SER A 2 -21.34 9.85 -18.20
CA SER A 2 -20.51 11.00 -17.84
C SER A 2 -19.20 10.91 -18.60
N GLN A 3 -18.68 12.03 -19.08
CA GLN A 3 -17.41 12.04 -19.82
C GLN A 3 -16.48 13.10 -19.25
N VAL A 4 -15.21 12.72 -19.10
CA VAL A 4 -14.13 13.62 -18.69
C VAL A 4 -13.02 13.54 -19.73
N LEU A 5 -12.58 14.69 -20.23
CA LEU A 5 -11.43 14.84 -21.10
C LEU A 5 -10.30 15.53 -20.32
N LEU A 6 -9.17 14.86 -20.18
CA LEU A 6 -7.93 15.45 -19.68
C LEU A 6 -7.07 15.78 -20.89
N SER A 7 -6.84 17.06 -21.19
CA SER A 7 -6.19 17.48 -22.44
C SER A 7 -4.78 18.04 -22.26
N ASN A 8 -3.94 17.94 -23.28
CA ASN A 8 -2.60 18.59 -23.36
C ASN A 8 -1.61 18.19 -22.25
N ALA A 9 -1.68 16.95 -21.75
CA ALA A 9 -0.77 16.46 -20.72
C ALA A 9 0.51 15.83 -21.32
N LEU A 10 1.52 15.65 -20.47
CA LEU A 10 2.50 14.59 -20.66
C LEU A 10 1.99 13.32 -19.97
N ILE A 11 1.66 12.28 -20.73
CA ILE A 11 1.09 11.05 -20.17
C ILE A 11 2.17 9.97 -20.09
N LEU A 12 2.49 9.52 -18.87
CA LEU A 12 3.30 8.32 -18.66
C LEU A 12 2.35 7.13 -18.56
N SER A 13 2.07 6.45 -19.67
CA SER A 13 0.94 5.52 -19.71
C SER A 13 1.15 4.24 -18.91
N MET A 14 2.39 3.80 -18.74
CA MET A 14 2.75 2.47 -18.22
C MET A 14 2.05 1.32 -18.96
N ASN A 15 1.60 1.54 -20.20
CA ASN A 15 1.02 0.47 -21.03
C ASN A 15 2.08 -0.58 -21.39
N GLU A 16 1.70 -1.63 -22.13
CA GLU A 16 2.61 -2.73 -22.49
C GLU A 16 3.91 -2.25 -23.16
N ASN A 17 3.83 -1.17 -23.95
CA ASN A 17 4.96 -0.59 -24.67
C ASN A 17 5.67 0.55 -23.90
N ARG A 18 5.22 0.88 -22.67
CA ARG A 18 5.70 2.01 -21.86
C ARG A 18 5.66 3.34 -22.61
N GLU A 19 4.62 3.56 -23.41
CA GLU A 19 4.51 4.75 -24.24
C GLU A 19 4.31 6.02 -23.39
N MET A 20 4.99 7.08 -23.83
CA MET A 20 4.80 8.43 -23.33
C MET A 20 4.13 9.29 -24.40
N PHE A 21 3.01 9.92 -24.06
CA PHE A 21 2.31 10.81 -24.99
C PHE A 21 2.60 12.26 -24.62
N VAL A 22 3.23 13.00 -25.53
CA VAL A 22 3.53 14.42 -25.36
C VAL A 22 2.37 15.23 -25.93
N ASN A 23 1.83 16.16 -25.15
CA ASN A 23 0.58 16.88 -25.46
C ASN A 23 -0.57 15.90 -25.75
N GLY A 24 -0.62 14.82 -24.97
CA GLY A 24 -1.61 13.77 -25.10
C GLY A 24 -2.87 14.09 -24.29
N ASP A 25 -3.94 13.46 -24.71
CA ASP A 25 -5.26 13.54 -24.13
C ASP A 25 -5.67 12.17 -23.56
N ILE A 26 -6.54 12.18 -22.54
CA ILE A 26 -7.22 10.98 -22.03
C ILE A 26 -8.71 11.25 -22.03
N LEU A 27 -9.47 10.42 -22.73
CA LEU A 27 -10.92 10.42 -22.69
C LEU A 27 -11.41 9.32 -21.75
N ILE A 28 -12.23 9.70 -20.79
CA ILE A 28 -12.82 8.82 -19.79
C ILE A 28 -14.32 8.85 -19.97
N THR A 29 -14.93 7.69 -20.12
CA THR A 29 -16.39 7.54 -20.18
C THR A 29 -16.83 6.66 -19.03
N ASP A 30 -17.71 7.20 -18.19
CA ASP A 30 -18.12 6.64 -16.90
C ASP A 30 -16.89 6.34 -16.01
N ASP A 31 -16.50 5.07 -15.87
CA ASP A 31 -15.40 4.62 -15.02
C ASP A 31 -14.18 4.09 -15.80
N ARG A 32 -14.20 4.19 -17.14
CA ARG A 32 -13.17 3.59 -18.02
C ARG A 32 -12.48 4.60 -18.92
N ILE A 33 -11.21 4.33 -19.17
CA ILE A 33 -10.41 5.00 -20.18
C ILE A 33 -10.84 4.49 -21.55
N THR A 34 -11.35 5.35 -22.41
CA THR A 34 -11.79 4.99 -23.77
C THR A 34 -10.75 5.33 -24.82
N THR A 35 -9.96 6.39 -24.60
CA THR A 35 -8.96 6.87 -25.57
C THR A 35 -7.76 7.47 -24.81
N VAL A 36 -6.54 7.23 -25.31
CA VAL A 36 -5.28 7.80 -24.78
C VAL A 36 -4.43 8.29 -25.94
N GLY A 37 -3.81 9.47 -25.80
CA GLY A 37 -2.97 10.06 -26.84
C GLY A 37 -3.74 11.11 -27.64
N ALA A 38 -4.32 10.75 -28.77
CA ALA A 38 -5.10 11.69 -29.60
C ALA A 38 -6.59 11.37 -29.50
N VAL A 39 -7.39 12.31 -28.96
CA VAL A 39 -8.84 12.19 -28.89
C VAL A 39 -9.48 12.99 -30.03
N ALA A 40 -10.28 12.33 -30.86
CA ALA A 40 -10.94 13.01 -31.97
C ALA A 40 -12.15 13.83 -31.47
N PRO A 41 -12.44 15.02 -32.07
CA PRO A 41 -13.54 15.88 -31.62
C PRO A 41 -14.92 15.22 -31.60
N HIS A 42 -15.15 14.20 -32.45
CA HIS A 42 -16.42 13.48 -32.51
C HIS A 42 -16.60 12.44 -31.41
N GLU A 43 -15.52 12.08 -30.69
CA GLU A 43 -15.58 11.20 -29.51
C GLU A 43 -16.00 11.98 -28.25
N ILE A 44 -15.86 13.32 -28.29
CA ILE A 44 -16.13 14.20 -27.16
C ILE A 44 -17.61 14.62 -27.17
N SER A 45 -18.32 14.26 -26.11
CA SER A 45 -19.68 14.71 -25.83
C SER A 45 -19.69 16.22 -25.59
N PRO A 46 -20.71 16.96 -26.06
CA PRO A 46 -20.87 18.39 -25.77
C PRO A 46 -20.89 18.73 -24.27
N ASP A 47 -21.32 17.79 -23.43
CA ASP A 47 -21.43 17.95 -21.96
C ASP A 47 -20.21 17.39 -21.21
N ALA A 48 -19.12 17.04 -21.91
CA ALA A 48 -17.92 16.51 -21.27
C ALA A 48 -17.27 17.54 -20.34
N GLU A 49 -16.83 17.10 -19.16
CA GLU A 49 -15.94 17.89 -18.31
C GLU A 49 -14.56 17.93 -18.99
N ILE A 50 -14.04 19.12 -19.27
CA ILE A 50 -12.72 19.30 -19.89
C ILE A 50 -11.77 19.90 -18.87
N ILE A 51 -10.63 19.24 -18.63
CA ILE A 51 -9.55 19.72 -17.77
C ILE A 51 -8.29 19.88 -18.62
N ASP A 52 -7.86 21.14 -18.80
CA ASP A 52 -6.59 21.44 -19.43
C ASP A 52 -5.43 21.10 -18.49
N CYS A 53 -4.64 20.10 -18.90
CA CYS A 53 -3.50 19.58 -18.18
C CYS A 53 -2.18 20.09 -18.77
N THR A 54 -2.20 21.21 -19.50
CA THR A 54 -0.99 21.85 -20.02
C THR A 54 0.07 22.03 -18.93
N GLY A 55 1.26 21.47 -19.17
CA GLY A 55 2.39 21.51 -18.23
C GLY A 55 2.27 20.57 -17.03
N SER A 56 1.27 19.69 -17.00
CA SER A 56 1.13 18.61 -16.03
C SER A 56 1.55 17.25 -16.62
N ILE A 57 1.88 16.34 -15.72
CA ILE A 57 2.15 14.93 -16.00
C ILE A 57 0.97 14.10 -15.49
N ILE A 58 0.45 13.16 -16.28
CA ILE A 58 -0.56 12.20 -15.84
C ILE A 58 0.09 10.82 -15.75
N ILE A 59 -0.12 10.16 -14.62
CA ILE A 59 0.35 8.79 -14.34
C ILE A 59 -0.85 7.91 -13.95
N PRO A 60 -0.75 6.56 -14.11
CA PRO A 60 -1.64 5.66 -13.40
C PRO A 60 -1.59 5.98 -11.91
N GLY A 61 -2.73 5.85 -11.23
CA GLY A 61 -2.76 6.04 -9.79
C GLY A 61 -1.75 5.11 -9.11
N LEU A 62 -1.02 5.65 -8.14
CA LEU A 62 -0.01 4.86 -7.43
C LEU A 62 -0.71 3.76 -6.61
N ILE A 63 -0.04 2.62 -6.50
CA ILE A 63 -0.56 1.45 -5.81
C ILE A 63 0.33 1.16 -4.61
N ASN A 64 -0.23 1.37 -3.41
CA ASN A 64 0.46 1.10 -2.15
C ASN A 64 0.15 -0.33 -1.69
N THR A 65 1.03 -1.28 -1.97
CA THR A 65 0.73 -2.71 -1.79
C THR A 65 0.75 -3.19 -0.33
N HIS A 66 1.03 -2.33 0.64
CA HIS A 66 0.99 -2.68 2.06
C HIS A 66 0.92 -1.42 2.94
N VAL A 67 -0.19 -1.24 3.65
CA VAL A 67 -0.39 -0.10 4.57
C VAL A 67 -1.31 -0.49 5.72
N HIS A 68 -0.96 -0.10 6.95
CA HIS A 68 -1.80 -0.29 8.13
C HIS A 68 -2.65 0.95 8.42
N LEU A 69 -3.88 0.97 7.91
CA LEU A 69 -4.88 2.03 8.07
C LEU A 69 -5.23 2.30 9.54
N CYS A 70 -5.31 1.25 10.38
CA CYS A 70 -5.59 1.42 11.82
C CYS A 70 -4.44 2.07 12.59
N GLN A 71 -3.21 2.06 12.06
CA GLN A 71 -2.06 2.57 12.76
C GLN A 71 -1.76 4.05 12.48
N GLN A 72 -2.52 4.70 11.58
CA GLN A 72 -2.30 6.10 11.16
C GLN A 72 -2.21 7.07 12.35
N LEU A 73 -3.07 6.91 13.37
CA LEU A 73 -3.08 7.79 14.54
C LEU A 73 -1.97 7.45 15.56
N GLY A 74 -1.23 6.36 15.36
CA GLY A 74 -0.08 5.95 16.16
C GLY A 74 1.24 6.60 15.73
N ARG A 75 1.19 7.54 14.77
CA ARG A 75 2.36 8.30 14.29
C ARG A 75 3.16 8.90 15.46
N GLY A 76 4.45 8.59 15.51
CA GLY A 76 5.38 9.10 16.52
C GLY A 76 5.37 8.34 17.87
N LEU A 77 4.57 7.29 18.03
CA LEU A 77 4.57 6.48 19.25
C LEU A 77 5.72 5.46 19.28
N GLY A 78 6.20 5.01 18.12
CA GLY A 78 7.18 3.93 17.96
C GLY A 78 8.62 4.38 17.64
N ASP A 79 8.93 5.67 17.73
CA ASP A 79 10.21 6.17 17.23
C ASP A 79 11.40 5.88 18.18
N ASP A 80 12.55 5.50 17.61
CA ASP A 80 13.87 5.32 18.27
C ASP A 80 13.88 4.32 19.43
N VAL A 81 13.20 3.19 19.23
CA VAL A 81 13.19 2.05 20.15
C VAL A 81 13.53 0.77 19.40
N ASN A 82 14.00 -0.25 20.12
CA ASN A 82 14.19 -1.57 19.51
C ASN A 82 12.83 -2.22 19.18
N LEU A 83 12.86 -3.26 18.35
CA LEU A 83 11.66 -3.96 17.89
C LEU A 83 10.78 -4.48 19.04
N LEU A 84 11.37 -5.03 20.09
CA LEU A 84 10.61 -5.57 21.23
C LEU A 84 9.84 -4.47 21.96
N THR A 85 10.47 -3.31 22.22
CA THR A 85 9.79 -2.15 22.79
C THR A 85 8.75 -1.59 21.83
N TRP A 86 9.05 -1.55 20.52
CA TRP A 86 8.10 -1.12 19.49
C TRP A 86 6.83 -1.97 19.51
N LEU A 87 6.96 -3.31 19.47
CA LEU A 87 5.82 -4.23 19.49
C LEU A 87 5.10 -4.21 20.85
N HIS A 88 5.78 -4.59 21.92
CA HIS A 88 5.14 -4.96 23.18
C HIS A 88 4.72 -3.75 24.02
N GLU A 89 5.45 -2.64 23.95
CA GLU A 89 5.16 -1.46 24.77
C GLU A 89 4.48 -0.31 24.01
N ARG A 90 4.42 -0.37 22.68
CA ARG A 90 3.84 0.70 21.85
C ARG A 90 2.72 0.18 20.96
N THR A 91 3.03 -0.64 19.97
CA THR A 91 2.10 -1.05 18.91
C THR A 91 0.99 -1.95 19.43
N TRP A 92 1.28 -3.02 20.16
CA TRP A 92 0.23 -3.91 20.67
C TRP A 92 -0.70 -3.20 21.66
N PRO A 93 -0.21 -2.50 22.71
CA PRO A 93 -1.11 -1.76 23.60
C PRO A 93 -1.97 -0.73 22.85
N TYR A 94 -1.40 -0.07 21.83
CA TYR A 94 -2.13 0.85 20.97
C TYR A 94 -3.26 0.15 20.20
N GLU A 95 -2.95 -0.91 19.45
CA GLU A 95 -3.92 -1.66 18.65
C GLU A 95 -5.04 -2.26 19.51
N LEU A 96 -4.69 -2.86 20.66
CA LEU A 96 -5.64 -3.50 21.56
C LEU A 96 -6.57 -2.49 22.27
N ALA A 97 -6.19 -1.21 22.32
CA ALA A 97 -6.96 -0.13 22.95
C ALA A 97 -7.87 0.62 21.95
N MET A 98 -7.77 0.32 20.65
CA MET A 98 -8.61 0.93 19.63
C MET A 98 -10.04 0.41 19.73
N THR A 99 -11.01 1.31 19.58
CA THR A 99 -12.40 0.97 19.34
C THR A 99 -12.68 0.94 17.84
N GLU A 100 -13.86 0.46 17.46
CA GLU A 100 -14.31 0.48 16.06
C GLU A 100 -14.34 1.91 15.48
N GLU A 101 -14.77 2.91 16.26
CA GLU A 101 -14.80 4.31 15.84
C GLU A 101 -13.37 4.86 15.63
N ASP A 102 -12.43 4.50 16.50
CA ASP A 102 -11.02 4.89 16.35
C ASP A 102 -10.44 4.35 15.05
N VAL A 103 -10.74 3.09 14.71
CA VAL A 103 -10.27 2.48 13.45
C VAL A 103 -10.88 3.17 12.25
N GLU A 104 -12.17 3.51 12.27
CA GLU A 104 -12.81 4.25 11.16
C GLU A 104 -12.17 5.63 10.95
N VAL A 105 -11.93 6.37 12.03
CA VAL A 105 -11.28 7.69 11.97
C VAL A 105 -9.82 7.57 11.49
N SER A 106 -9.07 6.60 12.02
CA SER A 106 -7.70 6.32 11.62
C SER A 106 -7.60 5.97 10.15
N ALA A 107 -8.45 5.04 9.70
CA ALA A 107 -8.46 4.57 8.32
C ALA A 107 -8.82 5.68 7.33
N LEU A 108 -9.81 6.51 7.67
CA LEU A 108 -10.20 7.64 6.82
C LEU A 108 -9.07 8.69 6.75
N ALA A 109 -8.36 8.94 7.87
CA ALA A 109 -7.21 9.85 7.90
C ALA A 109 -6.03 9.30 7.07
N CYS A 110 -5.81 7.98 7.08
CA CYS A 110 -4.80 7.34 6.24
C CYS A 110 -5.17 7.48 4.75
N CYS A 111 -6.43 7.19 4.40
CA CYS A 111 -6.94 7.36 3.04
C CYS A 111 -6.75 8.80 2.53
N ALA A 112 -6.94 9.81 3.38
CA ALA A 112 -6.70 11.21 3.01
C ALA A 112 -5.25 11.44 2.57
N GLU A 113 -4.27 10.93 3.33
CA GLU A 113 -2.85 11.06 3.00
C GLU A 113 -2.45 10.28 1.75
N LEU A 114 -2.98 9.07 1.57
CA LEU A 114 -2.82 8.28 0.35
C LEU A 114 -3.35 9.01 -0.88
N ILE A 115 -4.58 9.55 -0.81
CA ILE A 115 -5.18 10.31 -1.92
C ILE A 115 -4.31 11.53 -2.28
N ARG A 116 -3.77 12.22 -1.27
CA ARG A 116 -2.89 13.39 -1.46
C ARG A 116 -1.56 13.04 -2.11
N SER A 117 -1.04 11.82 -1.93
CA SER A 117 0.17 11.35 -2.59
C SER A 117 -0.10 10.71 -3.97
N GLY A 118 -1.33 10.77 -4.48
CA GLY A 118 -1.68 10.23 -5.80
C GLY A 118 -1.96 8.72 -5.80
N VAL A 119 -2.14 8.13 -4.61
CA VAL A 119 -2.53 6.72 -4.47
C VAL A 119 -4.02 6.58 -4.77
N THR A 120 -4.35 5.61 -5.62
CA THR A 120 -5.74 5.25 -5.94
C THR A 120 -6.11 3.86 -5.45
N CYS A 121 -5.11 3.06 -5.09
CA CYS A 121 -5.26 1.67 -4.71
C CYS A 121 -4.29 1.29 -3.59
N PHE A 122 -4.76 0.48 -2.63
CA PHE A 122 -3.88 -0.04 -1.57
C PHE A 122 -4.22 -1.48 -1.16
N ALA A 123 -3.36 -2.11 -0.35
CA ALA A 123 -3.70 -3.32 0.39
C ALA A 123 -3.40 -3.19 1.88
N GLU A 124 -4.42 -3.44 2.70
CA GLU A 124 -4.37 -3.48 4.16
C GLU A 124 -4.14 -4.93 4.61
N PRO A 125 -3.03 -5.24 5.30
CA PRO A 125 -2.73 -6.60 5.82
C PRO A 125 -3.60 -7.00 7.01
N GLY A 126 -4.21 -6.01 7.67
CA GLY A 126 -5.34 -6.17 8.56
C GLY A 126 -5.17 -5.60 9.96
N GLY A 127 -6.33 -5.36 10.57
CA GLY A 127 -6.52 -4.99 11.97
C GLY A 127 -7.83 -5.59 12.51
N GLN A 128 -8.17 -5.33 13.77
CA GLN A 128 -9.29 -6.02 14.43
C GLN A 128 -10.67 -5.65 13.87
N HIS A 129 -10.84 -4.40 13.39
CA HIS A 129 -12.15 -3.85 12.98
C HIS A 129 -12.23 -3.62 11.48
N VAL A 130 -12.20 -4.69 10.68
CA VAL A 130 -12.22 -4.62 9.21
C VAL A 130 -13.48 -3.93 8.67
N ASP A 131 -14.65 -4.09 9.30
CA ASP A 131 -15.86 -3.38 8.89
C ASP A 131 -15.73 -1.85 9.01
N ALA A 132 -15.02 -1.36 10.02
CA ALA A 132 -14.74 0.07 10.18
C ALA A 132 -13.82 0.59 9.07
N MET A 133 -12.80 -0.21 8.71
CA MET A 133 -11.93 0.09 7.56
C MET A 133 -12.75 0.13 6.27
N GLY A 134 -13.63 -0.85 6.05
CA GLY A 134 -14.52 -0.89 4.88
C GLY A 134 -15.40 0.36 4.75
N ARG A 135 -16.02 0.81 5.85
CA ARG A 135 -16.80 2.07 5.86
C ARG A 135 -15.94 3.29 5.54
N ALA A 136 -14.74 3.37 6.10
CA ALA A 136 -13.80 4.46 5.81
C ALA A 136 -13.41 4.49 4.32
N VAL A 137 -13.11 3.33 3.73
CA VAL A 137 -12.73 3.19 2.31
C VAL A 137 -13.91 3.49 1.38
N THR A 138 -15.11 3.04 1.72
CA THR A 138 -16.35 3.43 1.02
C THR A 138 -16.49 4.95 0.98
N LYS A 139 -16.33 5.61 2.15
CA LYS A 139 -16.44 7.06 2.27
C LYS A 139 -15.33 7.82 1.55
N ALA A 140 -14.10 7.31 1.59
CA ALA A 140 -12.97 7.93 0.91
C ALA A 140 -13.08 7.85 -0.61
N GLY A 141 -13.71 6.80 -1.15
CA GLY A 141 -13.85 6.57 -2.59
C GLY A 141 -12.62 5.89 -3.23
N ILE A 142 -11.58 5.60 -2.46
CA ILE A 142 -10.35 4.93 -2.92
C ILE A 142 -10.56 3.42 -3.13
N ARG A 143 -9.74 2.78 -3.97
CA ARG A 143 -9.72 1.32 -4.17
C ARG A 143 -8.84 0.64 -3.12
N GLY A 144 -9.24 -0.53 -2.64
CA GLY A 144 -8.47 -1.21 -1.60
C GLY A 144 -8.79 -2.68 -1.44
N ILE A 145 -7.76 -3.45 -1.07
CA ILE A 145 -7.90 -4.79 -0.52
C ILE A 145 -7.86 -4.68 0.99
N LEU A 146 -8.85 -5.27 1.65
CA LEU A 146 -8.92 -5.39 3.10
C LEU A 146 -8.63 -6.82 3.53
N ALA A 147 -7.85 -7.00 4.58
CA ALA A 147 -7.68 -8.28 5.23
C ALA A 147 -7.87 -8.12 6.75
N ARG A 148 -8.04 -9.23 7.45
CA ARG A 148 -7.93 -9.28 8.91
C ARG A 148 -6.57 -9.88 9.25
N SER A 149 -5.81 -9.26 10.13
CA SER A 149 -4.58 -9.87 10.63
C SER A 149 -4.97 -11.00 11.59
N THR A 150 -4.74 -12.24 11.18
CA THR A 150 -5.14 -13.42 11.97
C THR A 150 -3.97 -14.16 12.59
N MET A 151 -4.25 -14.79 13.74
CA MET A 151 -3.31 -15.55 14.58
C MET A 151 -4.08 -16.66 15.28
N ASP A 152 -3.53 -17.88 15.32
CA ASP A 152 -4.11 -19.03 16.03
C ASP A 152 -3.14 -19.71 17.00
N CYS A 153 -1.89 -19.23 17.05
CA CYS A 153 -0.89 -19.68 17.99
C CYS A 153 0.09 -18.55 18.36
N GLY A 154 1.04 -18.85 19.24
CA GLY A 154 2.15 -17.95 19.58
C GLY A 154 2.21 -17.61 21.07
N GLU A 155 3.42 -17.29 21.52
CA GLU A 155 3.66 -16.92 22.91
C GLU A 155 3.19 -15.48 23.20
N GLY A 156 2.65 -15.25 24.40
CA GLY A 156 2.27 -13.91 24.86
C GLY A 156 0.90 -13.41 24.39
N ILE A 157 0.13 -14.21 23.64
CA ILE A 157 -1.27 -13.91 23.32
C ILE A 157 -2.13 -14.13 24.58
N PRO A 158 -2.85 -13.10 25.09
CA PRO A 158 -3.75 -13.25 26.23
C PRO A 158 -4.76 -14.39 25.99
N GLU A 159 -5.01 -15.21 27.02
CA GLU A 159 -5.85 -16.41 26.92
C GLU A 159 -7.28 -16.11 26.43
N ASP A 160 -7.82 -14.94 26.79
CA ASP A 160 -9.13 -14.45 26.33
C ASP A 160 -9.16 -13.94 24.88
N ARG A 161 -7.99 -13.90 24.21
CA ARG A 161 -7.82 -13.45 22.83
C ARG A 161 -7.18 -14.50 21.92
N GLN A 162 -7.04 -15.73 22.41
CA GLN A 162 -6.61 -16.86 21.58
C GLN A 162 -7.81 -17.35 20.77
N GLU A 163 -7.71 -17.24 19.45
CA GLU A 163 -8.68 -17.80 18.51
C GLU A 163 -8.14 -19.11 17.94
N THR A 164 -9.01 -20.08 17.70
CA THR A 164 -8.65 -21.33 17.02
C THR A 164 -8.51 -21.14 15.51
N THR A 165 -7.89 -22.10 14.82
CA THR A 165 -7.82 -22.12 13.36
C THR A 165 -9.22 -22.04 12.72
N ASP A 166 -10.22 -22.72 13.29
CA ASP A 166 -11.59 -22.69 12.76
C ASP A 166 -12.22 -21.30 12.93
N GLU A 167 -12.14 -20.71 14.13
CA GLU A 167 -12.69 -19.38 14.41
C GLU A 167 -12.05 -18.28 13.55
N THR A 168 -10.72 -18.30 13.41
CA THR A 168 -9.99 -17.33 12.58
C THR A 168 -10.38 -17.42 11.11
N LEU A 169 -10.53 -18.63 10.57
CA LEU A 169 -10.95 -18.84 9.19
C LEU A 169 -12.42 -18.46 8.96
N ASP A 170 -13.32 -18.83 9.86
CA ASP A 170 -14.74 -18.49 9.76
C ASP A 170 -14.95 -16.96 9.71
N ILE A 171 -14.25 -16.22 10.58
CA ILE A 171 -14.31 -14.75 10.59
C ILE A 171 -13.79 -14.16 9.27
N GLN A 172 -12.66 -14.67 8.74
CA GLN A 172 -12.13 -14.20 7.46
C GLN A 172 -13.07 -14.50 6.30
N LEU A 173 -13.68 -15.68 6.26
CA LEU A 173 -14.66 -16.05 5.25
C LEU A 173 -15.89 -15.14 5.28
N ASP A 174 -16.39 -14.79 6.47
CA ASP A 174 -17.49 -13.84 6.63
C ASP A 174 -17.13 -12.43 6.14
N LEU A 175 -15.90 -11.98 6.40
CA LEU A 175 -15.40 -10.70 5.90
C LEU A 175 -15.26 -10.72 4.38
N ILE A 176 -14.69 -11.79 3.80
CA ILE A 176 -14.55 -11.97 2.36
C ILE A 176 -15.93 -11.94 1.69
N LYS A 177 -16.91 -12.68 2.23
CA LYS A 177 -18.28 -12.70 1.73
C LYS A 177 -18.94 -11.31 1.74
N ARG A 178 -18.60 -10.47 2.71
CA ARG A 178 -19.20 -9.14 2.90
C ARG A 178 -18.55 -8.07 2.04
N TRP A 179 -17.22 -8.07 1.95
CA TRP A 179 -16.46 -6.96 1.38
C TRP A 179 -15.87 -7.26 0.02
N ASN A 180 -15.67 -8.52 -0.36
CA ASN A 180 -15.13 -8.85 -1.67
C ASN A 180 -16.15 -8.51 -2.78
N GLY A 181 -15.79 -7.58 -3.68
CA GLY A 181 -16.67 -7.09 -4.74
C GLY A 181 -17.56 -5.91 -4.33
N ALA A 182 -17.43 -5.40 -3.09
CA ALA A 182 -18.19 -4.26 -2.62
C ALA A 182 -17.81 -2.97 -3.39
N GLU A 183 -18.71 -1.99 -3.38
CA GLU A 183 -18.49 -0.68 -4.01
C GLU A 183 -18.12 -0.77 -5.51
N ASN A 184 -18.83 -1.63 -6.27
CA ASN A 184 -18.56 -1.88 -7.69
C ASN A 184 -17.14 -2.47 -7.94
N ASP A 185 -16.78 -3.50 -7.16
CA ASP A 185 -15.46 -4.17 -7.16
C ASP A 185 -14.27 -3.26 -6.78
N ARG A 186 -14.56 -2.08 -6.22
CA ARG A 186 -13.54 -1.15 -5.73
C ARG A 186 -12.96 -1.57 -4.38
N ILE A 187 -13.72 -2.34 -3.60
CA ILE A 187 -13.25 -2.98 -2.38
C ILE A 187 -13.20 -4.49 -2.62
N ARG A 188 -12.03 -5.08 -2.35
CA ARG A 188 -11.83 -6.53 -2.30
C ARG A 188 -11.41 -6.96 -0.90
N CYS A 189 -11.56 -8.23 -0.60
CA CYS A 189 -11.15 -8.77 0.68
C CYS A 189 -10.36 -10.07 0.51
N TRP A 190 -9.22 -10.15 1.19
CA TRP A 190 -8.25 -11.24 1.13
C TRP A 190 -8.08 -11.90 2.49
N PHE A 191 -7.44 -13.06 2.50
CA PHE A 191 -6.95 -13.64 3.74
C PHE A 191 -5.72 -12.88 4.23
N GLY A 192 -5.64 -12.63 5.54
CA GLY A 192 -4.49 -12.00 6.19
C GLY A 192 -3.87 -12.94 7.21
N LEU A 193 -2.60 -13.27 7.03
CA LEU A 193 -1.80 -14.03 7.98
C LEU A 193 -0.78 -13.07 8.59
N ARG A 194 -0.66 -13.04 9.92
CA ARG A 194 0.23 -12.08 10.57
C ARG A 194 1.69 -12.40 10.25
N THR A 195 2.23 -13.47 10.84
CA THR A 195 3.63 -13.91 10.73
C THR A 195 3.71 -15.40 11.05
N ILE A 196 4.85 -16.03 10.73
CA ILE A 196 5.09 -17.44 11.09
C ILE A 196 5.14 -17.69 12.61
N PHE A 197 5.38 -16.66 13.43
CA PHE A 197 5.33 -16.76 14.89
C PHE A 197 3.94 -17.09 15.42
N ASN A 198 2.92 -16.61 14.70
CA ASN A 198 1.55 -16.57 15.21
C ASN A 198 0.55 -17.38 14.37
N ASN A 199 1.02 -18.06 13.34
CA ASN A 199 0.18 -18.86 12.46
C ASN A 199 0.68 -20.31 12.41
N SER A 200 -0.20 -21.24 12.78
CA SER A 200 0.08 -22.68 12.71
C SER A 200 0.17 -23.16 11.25
N ASP A 201 0.86 -24.28 11.04
CA ASP A 201 0.93 -24.90 9.71
C ASP A 201 -0.47 -25.28 9.19
N GLU A 202 -1.40 -25.62 10.10
CA GLU A 202 -2.79 -25.91 9.76
C GLU A 202 -3.51 -24.66 9.23
N LEU A 203 -3.42 -23.53 9.93
CA LEU A 203 -4.02 -22.28 9.49
C LEU A 203 -3.45 -21.82 8.15
N ILE A 204 -2.13 -21.89 7.98
CA ILE A 204 -1.44 -21.50 6.74
C ILE A 204 -1.93 -22.36 5.55
N THR A 205 -1.93 -23.68 5.70
CA THR A 205 -2.32 -24.60 4.61
C THR A 205 -3.81 -24.54 4.29
N ARG A 206 -4.68 -24.40 5.29
CA ARG A 206 -6.13 -24.23 5.08
C ARG A 206 -6.47 -22.89 4.46
N THR A 207 -5.80 -21.82 4.88
CA THR A 207 -5.90 -20.49 4.25
C THR A 207 -5.55 -20.57 2.78
N LYS A 208 -4.44 -21.23 2.42
CA LYS A 208 -4.05 -21.41 1.01
C LYS A 208 -5.12 -22.10 0.20
N LYS A 209 -5.64 -23.23 0.71
CA LYS A 209 -6.70 -23.99 0.04
C LYS A 209 -7.94 -23.13 -0.20
N LEU A 210 -8.41 -22.40 0.82
CA LEU A 210 -9.59 -21.55 0.70
C LEU A 210 -9.36 -20.35 -0.24
N ALA A 211 -8.18 -19.73 -0.19
CA ALA A 211 -7.81 -18.64 -1.09
C ALA A 211 -7.86 -19.08 -2.56
N ASP A 212 -7.38 -20.30 -2.86
CA ASP A 212 -7.44 -20.87 -4.20
C ASP A 212 -8.87 -21.21 -4.63
N GLU A 213 -9.67 -21.81 -3.75
CA GLU A 213 -11.08 -22.13 -4.02
C GLU A 213 -11.92 -20.86 -4.30
N LEU A 214 -11.61 -19.76 -3.61
CA LEU A 214 -12.32 -18.49 -3.72
C LEU A 214 -11.71 -17.53 -4.76
N ASN A 215 -10.56 -17.86 -5.33
CA ASN A 215 -9.78 -16.99 -6.22
C ASN A 215 -9.47 -15.61 -5.59
N VAL A 216 -9.04 -15.61 -4.34
CA VAL A 216 -8.59 -14.41 -3.62
C VAL A 216 -7.13 -14.52 -3.21
N GLY A 217 -6.52 -13.39 -2.82
CA GLY A 217 -5.14 -13.34 -2.36
C GLY A 217 -4.96 -13.66 -0.88
N ILE A 218 -3.68 -13.80 -0.52
CA ILE A 218 -3.18 -13.97 0.83
C ILE A 218 -2.15 -12.87 1.07
N HIS A 219 -2.34 -12.10 2.13
CA HIS A 219 -1.42 -11.05 2.57
C HIS A 219 -0.67 -11.55 3.81
N MET A 220 0.66 -11.65 3.75
CA MET A 220 1.47 -12.18 4.85
C MET A 220 2.81 -11.45 5.01
N HIS A 221 3.23 -11.17 6.25
CA HIS A 221 4.59 -10.73 6.55
C HIS A 221 5.51 -11.94 6.52
N VAL A 222 6.61 -11.87 5.76
CA VAL A 222 7.48 -13.01 5.48
C VAL A 222 8.93 -12.61 5.55
N ALA A 223 9.71 -13.30 6.40
CA ALA A 223 11.14 -13.06 6.60
C ALA A 223 11.45 -11.58 6.86
N GLU A 224 10.62 -10.96 7.71
CA GLU A 224 10.67 -9.55 8.05
C GLU A 224 11.89 -9.25 8.93
N ILE A 225 12.16 -10.12 9.91
CA ILE A 225 13.25 -9.99 10.88
C ILE A 225 14.08 -11.26 10.96
N LYS A 226 15.31 -11.13 11.47
CA LYS A 226 16.23 -12.26 11.62
C LYS A 226 15.68 -13.32 12.57
N GLU A 227 15.09 -12.88 13.68
CA GLU A 227 14.52 -13.72 14.72
C GLU A 227 13.38 -14.62 14.19
N GLU A 228 12.67 -14.17 13.15
CA GLU A 228 11.63 -14.94 12.48
C GLU A 228 12.22 -16.13 11.73
N VAL A 229 13.29 -15.87 10.98
CA VAL A 229 14.01 -16.89 10.22
C VAL A 229 14.65 -17.92 11.17
N GLU A 230 15.23 -17.46 12.27
CA GLU A 230 15.80 -18.31 13.33
C GLU A 230 14.71 -19.17 13.99
N PHE A 231 13.58 -18.57 14.37
CA PHE A 231 12.44 -19.28 14.96
C PHE A 231 11.88 -20.36 14.02
N ALA A 232 11.68 -20.05 12.75
CA ALA A 232 11.22 -21.04 11.76
C ALA A 232 12.22 -22.19 11.65
N HIS A 233 13.51 -21.88 11.61
CA HIS A 233 14.55 -22.91 11.54
C HIS A 233 14.54 -23.82 12.78
N GLU A 234 14.42 -23.25 13.98
CA GLU A 234 14.41 -24.01 15.24
C GLU A 234 13.15 -24.85 15.43
N THR A 235 11.99 -24.33 15.06
CA THR A 235 10.69 -24.98 15.33
C THR A 235 10.14 -25.81 14.17
N ARG A 236 10.62 -25.59 12.94
CA ARG A 236 10.16 -26.24 11.71
C ARG A 236 11.30 -26.86 10.88
N GLY A 237 12.56 -26.64 11.23
CA GLY A 237 13.72 -27.23 10.54
C GLY A 237 13.96 -26.67 9.12
N ALA A 238 13.51 -25.44 8.86
CA ALA A 238 13.75 -24.68 7.63
C ALA A 238 13.56 -23.18 7.90
N THR A 239 14.18 -22.33 7.08
CA THR A 239 13.90 -20.88 7.11
C THR A 239 12.44 -20.61 6.72
N THR A 240 11.93 -19.40 6.99
CA THR A 240 10.51 -19.05 6.76
C THR A 240 10.04 -19.44 5.35
N VAL A 241 10.74 -19.00 4.31
CA VAL A 241 10.28 -19.22 2.92
C VAL A 241 10.43 -20.69 2.52
N GLU A 242 11.49 -21.36 2.93
CA GLU A 242 11.66 -22.80 2.68
C GLU A 242 10.57 -23.63 3.37
N HIS A 243 10.15 -23.24 4.58
CA HIS A 243 9.02 -23.88 5.26
C HIS A 243 7.70 -23.65 4.53
N LEU A 244 7.40 -22.40 4.14
CA LEU A 244 6.22 -22.09 3.33
C LEU A 244 6.22 -22.85 1.99
N ALA A 245 7.40 -23.08 1.39
CA ALA A 245 7.55 -23.91 0.20
C ALA A 245 7.22 -25.39 0.49
N LYS A 246 7.70 -25.94 1.62
CA LYS A 246 7.39 -27.32 2.05
C LYS A 246 5.89 -27.52 2.31
N LEU A 247 5.21 -26.51 2.85
CA LEU A 247 3.76 -26.51 3.04
C LEU A 247 2.98 -26.38 1.73
N GLY A 248 3.64 -26.04 0.61
CA GLY A 248 3.00 -25.88 -0.69
C GLY A 248 2.17 -24.61 -0.82
N VAL A 249 2.46 -23.57 -0.03
CA VAL A 249 1.65 -22.33 0.00
C VAL A 249 2.22 -21.18 -0.80
N LEU A 250 3.44 -21.31 -1.34
CA LEU A 250 3.97 -20.34 -2.29
C LEU A 250 3.20 -20.41 -3.61
N GLY A 251 2.73 -19.27 -4.10
CA GLY A 251 1.96 -19.18 -5.33
C GLY A 251 1.69 -17.75 -5.78
N PRO A 252 1.02 -17.58 -6.93
CA PRO A 252 0.76 -16.27 -7.54
C PRO A 252 -0.18 -15.38 -6.74
N ASN A 253 -0.98 -15.96 -5.85
CA ASN A 253 -1.91 -15.24 -4.97
C ASN A 253 -1.33 -14.96 -3.57
N LEU A 254 -0.04 -15.21 -3.34
CA LEU A 254 0.64 -14.82 -2.10
C LEU A 254 1.36 -13.48 -2.30
N LEU A 255 0.97 -12.49 -1.51
CA LEU A 255 1.69 -11.23 -1.33
C LEU A 255 2.55 -11.33 -0.06
N ALA A 256 3.85 -11.56 -0.27
CA ALA A 256 4.86 -11.60 0.78
C ALA A 256 5.40 -10.19 1.05
N VAL A 257 5.30 -9.72 2.29
CA VAL A 257 5.66 -8.36 2.68
C VAL A 257 7.00 -8.35 3.39
N HIS A 258 7.75 -7.26 3.20
CA HIS A 258 9.09 -6.99 3.75
C HIS A 258 10.18 -7.80 3.08
N THR A 259 10.21 -9.12 3.28
CA THR A 259 11.16 -10.03 2.63
C THR A 259 12.62 -9.57 2.80
N VAL A 260 12.94 -9.10 4.00
CA VAL A 260 14.23 -8.45 4.30
C VAL A 260 15.34 -9.49 4.42
N TRP A 261 15.04 -10.62 5.06
CA TRP A 261 15.99 -11.68 5.39
C TRP A 261 15.83 -12.88 4.47
N LEU A 262 16.07 -12.68 3.17
CA LEU A 262 16.04 -13.74 2.17
C LEU A 262 17.45 -14.20 1.76
N THR A 263 17.57 -15.50 1.52
CA THR A 263 18.68 -16.13 0.81
C THR A 263 18.46 -16.16 -0.70
N GLU A 264 19.50 -16.41 -1.49
CA GLU A 264 19.38 -16.58 -2.95
C GLU A 264 18.44 -17.72 -3.34
N ASN A 265 18.42 -18.81 -2.56
CA ASN A 265 17.52 -19.95 -2.79
C ASN A 265 16.05 -19.56 -2.59
N GLU A 266 15.75 -18.75 -1.57
CA GLU A 266 14.39 -18.30 -1.28
C GLU A 266 13.88 -17.31 -2.33
N ILE A 267 14.76 -16.44 -2.86
CA ILE A 267 14.45 -15.61 -4.02
C ILE A 267 14.10 -16.50 -5.23
N ALA A 268 14.86 -17.56 -5.47
CA ALA A 268 14.58 -18.50 -6.55
C ALA A 268 13.26 -19.25 -6.35
N LEU A 269 12.90 -19.58 -5.10
CA LEU A 269 11.59 -20.15 -4.77
C LEU A 269 10.45 -19.14 -5.07
N PHE A 270 10.60 -17.88 -4.69
CA PHE A 270 9.61 -16.84 -5.03
C PHE A 270 9.44 -16.69 -6.54
N ALA A 271 10.53 -16.63 -7.30
CA ALA A 271 10.48 -16.55 -8.77
C ALA A 271 9.81 -17.78 -9.39
N LYS A 272 10.18 -18.99 -8.92
CA LYS A 272 9.63 -20.26 -9.40
C LYS A 272 8.11 -20.37 -9.17
N HIS A 273 7.63 -19.87 -8.04
CA HIS A 273 6.24 -19.97 -7.64
C HIS A 273 5.41 -18.71 -7.95
N ASP A 274 6.01 -17.74 -8.64
CA ASP A 274 5.40 -16.46 -8.99
C ASP A 274 4.85 -15.68 -7.77
N VAL A 275 5.55 -15.76 -6.63
CA VAL A 275 5.20 -15.00 -5.41
C VAL A 275 5.35 -13.51 -5.67
N LYS A 276 4.42 -12.72 -5.16
CA LYS A 276 4.42 -11.25 -5.25
C LYS A 276 5.06 -10.67 -3.99
N VAL A 277 5.86 -9.61 -4.14
CA VAL A 277 6.60 -9.01 -3.01
C VAL A 277 6.22 -7.55 -2.84
N SER A 278 5.88 -7.17 -1.61
CA SER A 278 5.69 -5.76 -1.21
C SER A 278 6.93 -5.25 -0.45
N HIS A 279 7.67 -4.33 -1.06
CA HIS A 279 8.86 -3.70 -0.47
C HIS A 279 8.47 -2.42 0.30
N ASN A 280 8.86 -2.34 1.57
CA ASN A 280 8.55 -1.22 2.47
C ASN A 280 9.83 -0.55 2.98
N PRO A 281 10.54 0.27 2.19
CA PRO A 281 11.87 0.73 2.56
C PRO A 281 11.89 1.67 3.77
N GLY A 282 10.92 2.59 3.88
CA GLY A 282 10.82 3.53 5.00
C GLY A 282 10.75 2.82 6.35
N ALA A 283 9.84 1.84 6.46
CA ALA A 283 9.70 1.03 7.66
C ALA A 283 10.85 0.04 7.86
N ALA A 284 11.27 -0.66 6.79
CA ALA A 284 12.32 -1.67 6.90
C ALA A 284 13.65 -1.10 7.38
N MET A 285 14.09 0.05 6.86
CA MET A 285 15.35 0.66 7.31
C MET A 285 15.33 1.12 8.76
N ARG A 286 14.14 1.32 9.32
CA ARG A 286 13.99 1.83 10.69
C ARG A 286 14.19 0.75 11.73
N VAL A 287 13.65 -0.44 11.47
CA VAL A 287 13.57 -1.51 12.47
C VAL A 287 14.04 -2.89 11.99
N LEU A 288 14.23 -3.11 10.67
CA LEU A 288 14.38 -4.46 10.10
C LEU A 288 15.69 -4.71 9.33
N GLY A 289 16.04 -3.85 8.37
CA GLY A 289 17.18 -4.03 7.47
C GLY A 289 16.91 -3.63 6.02
N PHE A 290 17.63 -4.29 5.09
CA PHE A 290 17.58 -4.00 3.65
C PHE A 290 17.15 -5.23 2.85
N ALA A 291 15.96 -5.19 2.24
CA ALA A 291 15.51 -6.27 1.36
C ALA A 291 16.39 -6.37 0.08
N PRO A 292 16.65 -7.59 -0.43
CA PRO A 292 17.48 -7.82 -1.63
C PRO A 292 16.68 -7.58 -2.93
N VAL A 293 16.10 -6.38 -3.07
CA VAL A 293 15.24 -6.00 -4.20
C VAL A 293 15.96 -6.09 -5.55
N PRO A 294 17.20 -5.58 -5.74
CA PRO A 294 17.93 -5.77 -7.00
C PRO A 294 18.04 -7.23 -7.43
N GLU A 295 18.30 -8.12 -6.47
CA GLU A 295 18.44 -9.56 -6.69
C GLU A 295 17.09 -10.21 -7.04
N MET A 296 16.01 -9.83 -6.35
CA MET A 296 14.65 -10.26 -6.66
C MET A 296 14.22 -9.84 -8.07
N LEU A 297 14.40 -8.56 -8.43
CA LEU A 297 14.08 -8.03 -9.76
C LEU A 297 14.90 -8.74 -10.86
N LYS A 298 16.18 -9.00 -10.62
CA LYS A 298 17.05 -9.73 -11.55
C LYS A 298 16.57 -11.17 -11.81
N GLN A 299 15.95 -11.80 -10.81
CA GLN A 299 15.36 -13.14 -10.96
C GLN A 299 13.91 -13.12 -11.49
N GLY A 300 13.36 -11.94 -11.79
CA GLY A 300 12.01 -11.79 -12.33
C GLY A 300 10.89 -11.87 -11.29
N VAL A 301 11.21 -11.73 -10.00
CA VAL A 301 10.18 -11.62 -8.95
C VAL A 301 9.41 -10.30 -9.14
N CYS A 302 8.09 -10.36 -9.05
CA CYS A 302 7.24 -9.17 -9.11
C CYS A 302 7.33 -8.42 -7.77
N VAL A 303 8.14 -7.36 -7.74
CA VAL A 303 8.30 -6.49 -6.57
C VAL A 303 7.50 -5.19 -6.76
N SER A 304 6.75 -4.79 -5.74
CA SER A 304 6.03 -3.52 -5.63
C SER A 304 6.52 -2.69 -4.44
N ILE A 305 6.05 -1.45 -4.31
CA ILE A 305 6.44 -0.51 -3.24
C ILE A 305 5.24 -0.24 -2.33
N ALA A 306 5.53 -0.03 -1.05
CA ALA A 306 4.52 0.23 -0.05
C ALA A 306 5.06 1.02 1.15
N THR A 307 4.15 1.59 1.96
CA THR A 307 4.50 2.48 3.06
C THR A 307 4.52 1.81 4.43
N ASP A 308 3.88 0.64 4.59
CA ASP A 308 3.67 0.01 5.90
C ASP A 308 2.90 0.95 6.87
N GLY A 309 3.10 0.83 8.18
CA GLY A 309 2.38 1.56 9.22
C GLY A 309 2.97 2.92 9.58
N ALA A 310 2.11 3.85 9.95
CA ALA A 310 2.52 5.17 10.43
C ALA A 310 3.36 5.19 11.73
N PRO A 311 3.43 4.15 12.58
CA PRO A 311 4.37 4.10 13.71
C PRO A 311 5.78 3.59 13.36
N CYS A 312 5.98 3.00 12.18
CA CYS A 312 7.27 2.48 11.71
C CYS A 312 7.81 3.23 10.48
N ASN A 313 7.00 3.99 9.74
CA ASN A 313 7.46 4.74 8.56
C ASN A 313 8.05 6.16 8.86
N ASN A 314 7.31 7.25 9.07
CA ASN A 314 5.90 7.43 9.46
C ASN A 314 5.07 8.20 8.40
N ARG A 315 5.48 8.18 7.12
CA ARG A 315 4.83 8.90 6.02
C ARG A 315 4.05 7.94 5.14
N MET A 316 2.75 8.17 4.94
CA MET A 316 1.93 7.38 4.02
C MET A 316 1.98 7.98 2.61
N ASP A 317 3.18 8.33 2.17
CA ASP A 317 3.45 9.09 0.95
C ASP A 317 4.23 8.24 -0.04
N MET A 318 3.55 7.77 -1.08
CA MET A 318 4.19 6.91 -2.07
C MET A 318 5.25 7.63 -2.91
N ILE A 319 5.19 8.96 -3.08
CA ILE A 319 6.22 9.70 -3.82
C ILE A 319 7.52 9.74 -3.04
N ASP A 320 7.44 9.93 -1.72
CA ASP A 320 8.60 9.82 -0.84
C ASP A 320 9.19 8.39 -0.85
N GLU A 321 8.35 7.35 -0.91
CA GLU A 321 8.81 5.95 -1.06
C GLU A 321 9.49 5.67 -2.41
N LEU A 322 9.07 6.32 -3.51
CA LEU A 322 9.77 6.22 -4.80
C LEU A 322 11.21 6.71 -4.65
N TYR A 323 11.39 7.91 -4.09
CA TYR A 323 12.69 8.52 -3.87
C TYR A 323 13.56 7.64 -2.98
N LEU A 324 12.98 7.15 -1.87
CA LEU A 324 13.70 6.33 -0.91
C LEU A 324 14.16 5.00 -1.51
N THR A 325 13.25 4.29 -2.19
CA THR A 325 13.53 3.02 -2.88
C THR A 325 14.62 3.19 -3.95
N ALA A 326 14.61 4.32 -4.66
CA ALA A 326 15.61 4.58 -5.69
C ALA A 326 17.02 4.77 -5.12
N LEU A 327 17.18 5.35 -3.92
CA LEU A 327 18.49 5.63 -3.34
C LEU A 327 19.04 4.51 -2.45
N ILE A 328 18.19 3.88 -1.65
CA ILE A 328 18.58 2.83 -0.68
C ILE A 328 19.41 1.73 -1.36
N HIS A 329 18.96 1.21 -2.50
CA HIS A 329 19.64 0.10 -3.16
C HIS A 329 20.93 0.53 -3.84
N LYS A 330 20.99 1.73 -4.43
CA LYS A 330 22.22 2.31 -4.98
C LYS A 330 23.29 2.45 -3.89
N GLY A 331 22.90 2.92 -2.72
CA GLY A 331 23.77 3.00 -1.55
C GLY A 331 24.22 1.62 -1.03
N ARG A 332 23.30 0.66 -0.94
CA ARG A 332 23.59 -0.71 -0.48
C ARG A 332 24.55 -1.46 -1.42
N THR A 333 24.35 -1.35 -2.73
CA THR A 333 25.14 -2.09 -3.73
C THR A 333 26.35 -1.31 -4.24
N LEU A 334 26.48 -0.02 -3.88
CA LEU A 334 27.48 0.90 -4.41
C LEU A 334 27.45 1.00 -5.95
N ASP A 335 26.26 0.83 -6.53
CA ASP A 335 26.03 0.88 -7.98
C ASP A 335 24.93 1.91 -8.28
N PRO A 336 25.25 3.06 -8.90
CA PRO A 336 24.27 4.10 -9.21
C PRO A 336 23.27 3.70 -10.30
N THR A 337 23.48 2.57 -10.98
CA THR A 337 22.60 2.10 -12.06
C THR A 337 21.54 1.09 -11.59
N THR A 338 21.63 0.61 -10.35
CA THR A 338 20.66 -0.36 -9.83
C THR A 338 19.29 0.28 -9.58
N VAL A 339 18.24 -0.49 -9.85
CA VAL A 339 16.82 -0.11 -9.71
C VAL A 339 16.57 1.30 -10.26
N PRO A 340 16.62 1.48 -11.60
CA PRO A 340 16.48 2.79 -12.23
C PRO A 340 15.05 3.33 -12.11
N ALA A 341 14.85 4.60 -12.44
CA ALA A 341 13.60 5.32 -12.15
C ALA A 341 12.38 4.71 -12.84
N GLU A 342 12.54 4.22 -14.07
CA GLU A 342 11.50 3.51 -14.81
C GLU A 342 11.06 2.23 -14.10
N THR A 343 12.00 1.46 -13.53
CA THR A 343 11.68 0.26 -12.73
C THR A 343 10.96 0.64 -11.45
N ILE A 344 11.37 1.72 -10.77
CA ILE A 344 10.67 2.22 -9.56
C ILE A 344 9.22 2.58 -9.89
N LEU A 345 8.98 3.25 -11.02
CA LEU A 345 7.63 3.60 -11.45
C LEU A 345 6.80 2.35 -11.81
N GLU A 346 7.41 1.32 -12.41
CA GLU A 346 6.76 0.03 -12.61
C GLU A 346 6.37 -0.64 -11.29
N MET A 347 7.28 -0.63 -10.30
CA MET A 347 7.04 -1.17 -8.96
C MET A 347 5.83 -0.53 -8.28
N ALA A 348 5.64 0.79 -8.45
CA ALA A 348 4.54 1.55 -7.85
C ALA A 348 3.24 1.58 -8.69
N THR A 349 3.24 1.00 -9.89
CA THR A 349 2.09 0.99 -10.80
C THR A 349 1.77 -0.42 -11.30
N VAL A 350 2.29 -0.83 -12.47
CA VAL A 350 1.96 -2.11 -13.10
C VAL A 350 2.32 -3.34 -12.25
N ASN A 351 3.43 -3.31 -11.51
CA ASN A 351 3.78 -4.41 -10.62
C ASN A 351 2.92 -4.39 -9.35
N GLY A 352 2.56 -3.20 -8.84
CA GLY A 352 1.58 -3.08 -7.77
C GLY A 352 0.23 -3.70 -8.16
N ALA A 353 -0.24 -3.44 -9.39
CA ALA A 353 -1.48 -4.02 -9.89
C ALA A 353 -1.39 -5.56 -10.00
N LYS A 354 -0.27 -6.08 -10.51
CA LYS A 354 0.00 -7.54 -10.56
C LYS A 354 0.10 -8.16 -9.17
N ALA A 355 0.74 -7.47 -8.23
CA ALA A 355 0.88 -7.91 -6.85
C ALA A 355 -0.48 -8.01 -6.14
N LEU A 356 -1.43 -7.16 -6.55
CA LEU A 356 -2.80 -7.11 -6.03
C LEU A 356 -3.84 -7.85 -6.89
N LEU A 357 -3.41 -8.63 -7.90
CA LEU A 357 -4.30 -9.38 -8.81
C LEU A 357 -5.35 -8.48 -9.50
N TRP A 358 -4.88 -7.33 -9.96
CA TRP A 358 -5.67 -6.21 -10.51
C TRP A 358 -5.09 -5.67 -11.83
N GLU A 359 -4.09 -6.34 -12.39
CA GLU A 359 -3.36 -5.92 -13.59
C GLU A 359 -4.21 -5.81 -14.86
N ASP A 360 -5.37 -6.45 -14.89
CA ASP A 360 -6.34 -6.38 -15.98
C ASP A 360 -7.21 -5.11 -15.89
N GLN A 361 -7.37 -4.53 -14.69
CA GLN A 361 -8.23 -3.36 -14.45
C GLN A 361 -7.46 -2.06 -14.26
N ILE A 362 -6.29 -2.06 -13.62
CA ILE A 362 -5.55 -0.85 -13.21
C ILE A 362 -4.03 -0.96 -13.46
N GLY A 363 -3.25 -0.01 -12.96
CA GLY A 363 -1.79 0.01 -13.04
C GLY A 363 -1.22 0.58 -14.33
N SER A 364 -2.06 0.78 -15.36
CA SER A 364 -1.68 1.46 -16.60
C SER A 364 -2.83 2.30 -17.15
N LEU A 365 -2.51 3.39 -17.83
CA LEU A 365 -3.45 4.22 -18.58
C LEU A 365 -3.63 3.59 -19.96
N SER A 366 -4.52 2.62 -20.05
CA SER A 366 -4.76 1.84 -21.28
C SER A 366 -6.25 1.77 -21.57
N VAL A 367 -6.61 1.75 -22.84
CA VAL A 367 -8.03 1.66 -23.26
C VAL A 367 -8.68 0.43 -22.63
N GLY A 368 -9.87 0.62 -22.08
CA GLY A 368 -10.65 -0.41 -21.39
C GLY A 368 -10.36 -0.54 -19.90
N LYS A 369 -9.20 -0.07 -19.40
CA LYS A 369 -8.90 -0.06 -17.95
C LYS A 369 -9.71 0.99 -17.20
N LYS A 370 -9.80 0.80 -15.88
CA LYS A 370 -10.44 1.76 -14.97
C LYS A 370 -9.68 3.08 -14.97
N ALA A 371 -10.41 4.17 -14.86
CA ALA A 371 -9.84 5.50 -14.73
C ALA A 371 -9.34 5.75 -13.30
N ASP A 372 -8.18 5.16 -13.01
CA ASP A 372 -7.43 5.31 -11.77
C ASP A 372 -6.11 6.06 -12.11
N LEU A 373 -6.05 7.36 -11.80
CA LEU A 373 -4.95 8.24 -12.23
C LEU A 373 -4.65 9.36 -11.24
N ALA A 374 -3.46 9.94 -11.36
CA ALA A 374 -3.04 11.15 -10.67
C ALA A 374 -2.51 12.20 -11.66
N ILE A 375 -2.81 13.48 -11.40
CA ILE A 375 -2.31 14.61 -12.18
C ILE A 375 -1.29 15.38 -11.35
N ILE A 376 -0.07 15.46 -11.85
CA ILE A 376 1.10 16.03 -11.18
C ILE A 376 1.51 17.30 -11.91
N LYS A 377 1.68 18.41 -11.19
CA LYS A 377 2.10 19.70 -11.75
C LYS A 377 3.50 20.07 -11.26
N PRO A 378 4.55 19.87 -12.09
CA PRO A 378 5.92 20.17 -11.70
C PRO A 378 6.12 21.64 -11.32
N SER A 379 5.48 22.57 -12.04
CA SER A 379 5.66 24.02 -11.85
C SER A 379 5.16 24.57 -10.50
N LEU A 380 4.54 23.74 -9.65
CA LEU A 380 4.12 24.15 -8.31
C LEU A 380 5.28 24.29 -7.32
N MET A 381 6.40 23.60 -7.57
CA MET A 381 7.52 23.53 -6.64
C MET A 381 8.84 23.85 -7.35
N PRO A 382 9.70 24.72 -6.78
CA PRO A 382 11.01 25.03 -7.36
C PRO A 382 11.90 23.80 -7.54
N GLY A 383 11.81 22.82 -6.64
CA GLY A 383 12.60 21.58 -6.68
C GLY A 383 12.22 20.63 -7.82
N SER A 384 11.10 20.86 -8.51
CA SER A 384 10.57 19.98 -9.55
C SER A 384 10.73 20.54 -10.97
N VAL A 385 11.47 21.65 -11.14
CA VAL A 385 11.75 22.27 -12.44
C VAL A 385 13.25 22.60 -12.59
N PRO A 386 13.81 22.56 -13.81
CA PRO A 386 13.20 22.13 -15.07
C PRO A 386 12.95 20.61 -15.12
N VAL A 387 12.02 20.18 -15.98
CA VAL A 387 11.76 18.76 -16.26
C VAL A 387 12.46 18.38 -17.56
N HIS A 388 13.63 17.74 -17.44
CA HIS A 388 14.37 17.22 -18.60
C HIS A 388 14.02 15.77 -18.91
N ASP A 389 13.90 14.97 -17.85
CA ASP A 389 13.45 13.58 -17.88
C ASP A 389 12.28 13.48 -16.89
N PRO A 390 11.03 13.30 -17.36
CA PRO A 390 9.86 13.28 -16.51
C PRO A 390 9.81 12.06 -15.57
N VAL A 391 10.37 10.93 -15.97
CA VAL A 391 10.40 9.70 -15.16
C VAL A 391 11.39 9.89 -14.02
N SER A 392 12.60 10.34 -14.36
CA SER A 392 13.61 10.70 -13.37
C SER A 392 13.12 11.80 -12.43
N SER A 393 12.49 12.86 -12.96
CA SER A 393 11.98 13.97 -12.14
C SER A 393 10.92 13.50 -11.15
N LEU A 394 9.98 12.64 -11.57
CA LEU A 394 8.95 12.09 -10.69
C LEU A 394 9.57 11.31 -9.52
N VAL A 395 10.55 10.44 -9.79
CA VAL A 395 11.16 9.58 -8.77
C VAL A 395 12.13 10.34 -7.87
N TYR A 396 12.95 11.25 -8.42
CA TYR A 396 14.07 11.83 -7.68
C TYR A 396 13.84 13.26 -7.16
N SER A 397 12.82 13.98 -7.63
CA SER A 397 12.71 15.43 -7.38
C SER A 397 11.30 15.95 -7.04
N MET A 398 10.25 15.18 -7.31
CA MET A 398 8.88 15.58 -7.00
C MET A 398 8.48 15.13 -5.60
N HIS A 399 7.42 15.78 -5.08
CA HIS A 399 6.80 15.45 -3.81
C HIS A 399 5.28 15.32 -4.01
N SER A 400 4.57 14.72 -3.05
CA SER A 400 3.09 14.70 -3.05
C SER A 400 2.46 16.08 -3.19
N SER A 401 3.16 17.13 -2.75
CA SER A 401 2.72 18.52 -2.94
C SER A 401 2.57 18.97 -4.41
N ASN A 402 3.17 18.24 -5.36
CA ASN A 402 3.00 18.41 -6.80
C ASN A 402 1.72 17.74 -7.33
N VAL A 403 1.12 16.80 -6.59
CA VAL A 403 -0.14 16.15 -6.98
C VAL A 403 -1.27 17.17 -6.83
N THR A 404 -2.06 17.34 -7.89
CA THR A 404 -3.17 18.30 -7.94
C THR A 404 -4.52 17.62 -7.97
N HIS A 405 -4.60 16.46 -8.63
CA HIS A 405 -5.83 15.70 -8.79
C HIS A 405 -5.54 14.22 -8.61
N THR A 406 -6.48 13.51 -8.00
CA THR A 406 -6.46 12.06 -7.86
C THR A 406 -7.84 11.54 -8.20
N MET A 407 -7.92 10.59 -9.12
CA MET A 407 -9.16 9.97 -9.60
C MET A 407 -9.09 8.46 -9.38
N CYS A 408 -10.18 7.88 -8.89
CA CYS A 408 -10.34 6.44 -8.75
C CYS A 408 -11.69 6.04 -9.32
N ASP A 409 -11.73 4.99 -10.14
CA ASP A 409 -12.96 4.47 -10.75
C ASP A 409 -13.76 5.55 -11.51
N GLY A 410 -13.04 6.46 -12.20
CA GLY A 410 -13.62 7.58 -12.95
C GLY A 410 -14.16 8.73 -12.09
N LYS A 411 -14.00 8.67 -10.77
CA LYS A 411 -14.49 9.69 -9.82
C LYS A 411 -13.34 10.45 -9.19
N TRP A 412 -13.46 11.77 -9.15
CA TRP A 412 -12.51 12.62 -8.44
C TRP A 412 -12.53 12.32 -6.95
N LEU A 413 -11.37 11.97 -6.38
CA LEU A 413 -11.14 11.89 -4.93
C LEU A 413 -10.57 13.19 -4.40
N MET A 414 -9.68 13.80 -5.20
CA MET A 414 -9.10 15.11 -4.97
C MET A 414 -9.11 15.90 -6.27
N LYS A 415 -9.48 17.18 -6.19
CA LYS A 415 -9.48 18.13 -7.30
C LYS A 415 -8.86 19.45 -6.84
N ASP A 416 -7.94 20.01 -7.62
CA ASP A 416 -7.21 21.24 -7.27
C ASP A 416 -6.62 21.22 -5.85
N LYS A 417 -6.09 20.07 -5.43
CA LYS A 417 -5.52 19.78 -4.10
C LYS A 417 -6.52 19.74 -2.93
N GLU A 418 -7.82 19.78 -3.22
CA GLU A 418 -8.89 19.64 -2.23
C GLU A 418 -9.54 18.27 -2.33
N ILE A 419 -9.65 17.55 -1.22
CA ILE A 419 -10.39 16.28 -1.16
C ILE A 419 -11.88 16.59 -1.30
N VAL A 420 -12.55 15.91 -2.23
CA VAL A 420 -13.97 16.19 -2.57
C VAL A 420 -14.95 15.15 -2.04
N THR A 421 -14.46 14.04 -1.47
CA THR A 421 -15.30 12.93 -0.97
C THR A 421 -15.73 13.08 0.48
N PHE A 422 -14.99 13.85 1.30
CA PHE A 422 -15.32 14.13 2.69
C PHE A 422 -14.67 15.43 3.19
N ASN A 423 -15.14 15.94 4.34
CA ASN A 423 -14.55 17.13 4.96
C ASN A 423 -13.26 16.78 5.73
N GLU A 424 -12.12 17.03 5.09
CA GLU A 424 -10.79 16.74 5.66
C GLU A 424 -10.49 17.57 6.92
N ALA A 425 -10.83 18.87 6.93
CA ALA A 425 -10.56 19.73 8.09
C ALA A 425 -11.27 19.25 9.38
N SER A 426 -12.49 18.74 9.24
CA SER A 426 -13.21 18.11 10.34
C SER A 426 -12.59 16.77 10.75
N LEU A 427 -12.11 15.98 9.78
CA LEU A 427 -11.45 14.70 10.04
C LEU A 427 -10.17 14.89 10.85
N LEU A 428 -9.30 15.83 10.48
CA LEU A 428 -8.04 16.07 11.16
C LEU A 428 -8.22 16.46 12.65
N LYS A 429 -9.29 17.21 12.96
CA LYS A 429 -9.64 17.52 14.35
C LYS A 429 -10.03 16.28 15.14
N LYS A 430 -10.86 15.40 14.55
CA LYS A 430 -11.25 14.12 15.16
C LYS A 430 -10.04 13.21 15.32
N ALA A 431 -9.21 13.09 14.29
CA ALA A 431 -8.00 12.28 14.30
C ALA A 431 -7.11 12.58 15.51
N GLN A 432 -6.87 13.87 15.82
CA GLN A 432 -6.10 14.24 17.02
C GLN A 432 -6.79 13.83 18.33
N GLN A 433 -8.11 14.07 18.44
CA GLN A 433 -8.88 13.70 19.64
C GLN A 433 -8.85 12.18 19.90
N HIS A 434 -9.03 11.39 18.84
CA HIS A 434 -8.97 9.93 18.91
C HIS A 434 -7.54 9.45 19.21
N ALA A 435 -6.50 10.04 18.60
CA ALA A 435 -5.11 9.71 18.89
C ALA A 435 -4.77 9.88 20.38
N ASP A 436 -5.18 11.00 20.99
CA ASP A 436 -4.96 11.26 22.41
C ASP A 436 -5.72 10.27 23.30
N ALA A 437 -6.99 9.96 22.96
CA ALA A 437 -7.81 9.01 23.69
C ALA A 437 -7.27 7.57 23.62
N ILE A 438 -6.82 7.12 22.45
CA ILE A 438 -6.20 5.79 22.27
C ILE A 438 -4.94 5.71 23.12
N ARG A 439 -4.05 6.72 23.05
CA ARG A 439 -2.80 6.74 23.83
C ARG A 439 -3.09 6.66 25.34
N GLU A 440 -4.10 7.38 25.82
CA GLU A 440 -4.51 7.34 27.23
C GLU A 440 -5.02 5.95 27.63
N ARG A 441 -5.93 5.35 26.86
CA ARG A 441 -6.44 3.99 27.12
C ARG A 441 -5.36 2.92 27.05
N ALA A 442 -4.42 3.06 26.12
CA ALA A 442 -3.26 2.17 25.97
C ALA A 442 -2.22 2.34 27.09
N GLY A 443 -2.33 3.38 27.93
CA GLY A 443 -1.37 3.65 29.00
C GLY A 443 0.02 4.05 28.49
N ILE A 444 0.16 4.43 27.22
CA ILE A 444 1.45 4.74 26.59
C ILE A 444 1.95 6.09 27.09
N LYS A 445 3.07 6.07 27.82
CA LYS A 445 3.72 7.28 28.35
C LYS A 445 5.01 7.56 27.59
N LEU A 446 5.01 8.64 26.81
CA LEU A 446 6.22 9.14 26.16
C LEU A 446 6.94 10.12 27.09
N LYS A 447 8.24 9.90 27.29
CA LYS A 447 9.09 10.88 27.98
C LYS A 447 9.35 12.05 27.04
N PRO A 448 9.23 13.31 27.50
CA PRO A 448 9.66 14.44 26.69
C PRO A 448 11.12 14.27 26.26
N ARG A 449 11.39 14.42 24.97
CA ARG A 449 12.74 14.33 24.40
C ARG A 449 13.60 15.56 24.75
N PHE A 450 12.95 16.66 25.13
CA PHE A 450 13.57 17.91 25.56
C PHE A 450 12.93 18.40 26.87
N PRO A 451 13.62 19.26 27.65
CA PRO A 451 13.04 19.89 28.83
C PRO A 451 11.75 20.64 28.50
N VAL A 452 10.67 20.35 29.22
CA VAL A 452 9.37 21.04 29.06
C VAL A 452 9.32 22.22 30.01
N VAL A 453 9.27 23.43 29.47
CA VAL A 453 9.04 24.67 30.23
C VAL A 453 7.60 25.11 29.99
N ASN A 454 6.76 25.02 31.03
CA ASN A 454 5.40 25.53 30.97
C ASN A 454 5.42 27.06 31.03
N VAL A 455 5.19 27.72 29.90
CA VAL A 455 4.97 29.17 29.85
C VAL A 455 3.49 29.40 30.12
N ARG A 456 3.19 30.10 31.23
CA ARG A 456 1.83 30.51 31.57
C ARG A 456 1.37 31.69 30.74
#